data_AF-A0A7G7MNS3-F1
#
_entry.id   AF-A0A7G7MNS3-F1
#
_cell.length_a   1.000
_cell.length_b   1.000
_cell.length_c   1.000
_cell.angle_alpha   90.00
_cell.angle_beta   90.00
_cell.angle_gamma   90.00
#
_symmetry.space_group_name_H-M   'P 1'
#
loop_
_entity.id
_entity.type
_entity.pdbx_description
1 polymer ?
#
loop_
_entity_poly.entity_id
_entity_poly.type
_entity_poly.pdbx_seq_one_letter_code
_entity_poly.pdbx_strand_id
1 'polypeptide(L)'
;MRLRTATLLAVVGALALGTAGPAAATETGTASWAPDLVAGESAGVTVDGGTARLDHAGTHLLPDDDGAPVPTGLLTLPTHPLEMRTDRVDVAVDGDLPEGSTAAVDVRGRRASGGWTEWVPATSGTAALPEPTSEVQTRLVLTGDPAAEPAVRGVTVTAHPATARTEAVVESAALNYRVFATREGLAGGTTANGHVIAERDHFVALPSRRALAPRNTSDYSVKVCAPNGRCAFAPVWDVGPWNTRDDYWNPSDQRQEWKDLPQGVPQAQAAHADGYNGGRDQFGRTPSNPAGIDLGDGLFWDALGLTDNAWVTVDYLWTGSVRLSLVSSDSPVDVLAAPDSGAEVVGVAAESAAVPVECALSAASGTWLRIGTDQYIEADEVTDAEGVASCDTAPATTDAPVAGDSATPADATTATSCADAGTDATSTAADAASADATPTGTPTSDTSTDATAAAPADGATADAATTTTDTSTADATPTGTPSADPTPTGTPSADPTSATGAATSSATPAATPCDTTGATTTPEVPAPTTTPSTTPDAPLG
;
A
#
# COMPACT_ATOMS: atom_id res chain seq x y z
N MET A 1 92.57 -49.21 -5.25
CA MET A 1 93.25 -48.11 -5.98
C MET A 1 92.63 -48.02 -7.38
N ARG A 2 92.60 -46.83 -8.00
CA ARG A 2 91.92 -46.46 -9.27
C ARG A 2 90.40 -46.21 -9.15
N LEU A 3 89.94 -45.23 -9.95
CA LEU A 3 88.60 -44.63 -10.01
C LEU A 3 87.97 -44.88 -11.39
N ARG A 4 86.63 -44.82 -11.48
CA ARG A 4 85.79 -43.99 -12.40
C ARG A 4 84.36 -44.59 -12.46
N THR A 5 83.27 -43.89 -12.15
CA THR A 5 82.49 -42.92 -12.97
C THR A 5 82.20 -43.39 -14.41
N ALA A 6 81.00 -43.27 -14.97
CA ALA A 6 79.67 -42.78 -14.52
C ALA A 6 78.57 -43.67 -15.21
N THR A 7 77.24 -43.46 -15.18
CA THR A 7 76.35 -42.28 -15.10
C THR A 7 74.95 -42.73 -14.67
N LEU A 8 74.17 -41.89 -13.98
CA LEU A 8 72.73 -42.10 -13.78
C LEU A 8 71.94 -40.90 -14.33
N LEU A 9 70.81 -41.15 -14.99
CA LEU A 9 69.99 -40.11 -15.63
C LEU A 9 68.92 -39.61 -14.65
N ALA A 10 68.92 -38.32 -14.34
CA ALA A 10 67.92 -37.72 -13.46
C ALA A 10 66.79 -37.09 -14.29
N VAL A 11 65.56 -37.56 -14.11
CA VAL A 11 64.35 -36.95 -14.68
C VAL A 11 63.72 -36.07 -13.61
N VAL A 12 63.67 -34.76 -13.86
CA VAL A 12 63.01 -33.79 -12.96
C VAL A 12 61.54 -33.65 -13.37
N GLY A 13 60.66 -34.34 -12.65
CA GLY A 13 59.22 -34.13 -12.76
C GLY A 13 58.78 -32.94 -11.92
N ALA A 14 58.39 -31.83 -12.55
CA ALA A 14 57.86 -30.67 -11.83
C ALA A 14 56.38 -30.91 -11.46
N LEU A 15 56.09 -31.14 -10.18
CA LEU A 15 54.72 -31.10 -9.67
C LEU A 15 54.27 -29.64 -9.56
N ALA A 16 53.42 -29.20 -10.49
CA ALA A 16 52.63 -27.99 -10.30
C ALA A 16 51.48 -28.29 -9.33
N LEU A 17 51.64 -27.90 -8.06
CA LEU A 17 50.56 -27.91 -7.07
C LEU A 17 49.56 -26.80 -7.40
N GLY A 18 48.59 -27.11 -8.26
CA GLY A 18 47.46 -26.23 -8.54
C GLY A 18 46.61 -26.08 -7.29
N THR A 19 46.51 -24.85 -6.76
CA THR A 19 45.58 -24.51 -5.69
C THR A 19 44.16 -24.51 -6.27
N ALA A 20 43.49 -25.65 -6.22
CA ALA A 20 42.05 -25.71 -6.42
C ALA A 20 41.38 -24.86 -5.34
N GLY A 21 40.80 -23.73 -5.73
CA GLY A 21 39.89 -22.99 -4.86
C GLY A 21 38.70 -23.88 -4.49
N PRO A 22 38.02 -23.62 -3.35
CA PRO A 22 36.81 -24.35 -3.02
C PRO A 22 35.81 -24.16 -4.17
N ALA A 23 35.43 -25.26 -4.83
CA ALA A 23 34.33 -25.23 -5.78
C ALA A 23 33.08 -24.78 -5.01
N ALA A 24 32.46 -23.69 -5.44
CA ALA A 24 31.18 -23.27 -4.90
C ALA A 24 30.20 -24.43 -5.10
N ALA A 25 29.66 -24.96 -4.01
CA ALA A 25 28.62 -25.97 -4.09
C ALA A 25 27.38 -25.29 -4.67
N THR A 26 27.06 -25.61 -5.93
CA THR A 26 25.77 -25.23 -6.51
C THR A 26 24.67 -25.85 -5.65
N GLU A 27 23.91 -25.02 -4.93
CA GLU A 27 22.78 -25.51 -4.14
C GLU A 27 21.83 -26.24 -5.09
N THR A 28 21.65 -27.55 -4.84
CA THR A 28 21.02 -28.44 -5.83
C THR A 28 19.52 -28.18 -5.88
N GLY A 29 19.11 -27.36 -6.84
CA GLY A 29 17.73 -26.95 -7.06
C GLY A 29 17.51 -25.44 -7.17
N THR A 30 18.54 -24.61 -7.03
CA THR A 30 18.44 -23.17 -7.32
C THR A 30 18.03 -22.96 -8.79
N ALA A 31 16.95 -22.22 -9.01
CA ALA A 31 16.48 -21.82 -10.34
C ALA A 31 16.88 -20.36 -10.59
N SER A 32 17.40 -20.05 -11.78
CA SER A 32 17.85 -18.69 -12.14
C SER A 32 17.44 -18.33 -13.56
N TRP A 33 16.86 -17.15 -13.74
CA TRP A 33 16.33 -16.66 -15.01
C TRP A 33 16.42 -15.13 -15.10
N ALA A 34 16.19 -14.59 -16.29
CA ALA A 34 15.93 -13.17 -16.50
C ALA A 34 14.49 -13.01 -17.01
N PRO A 35 13.61 -12.25 -16.32
CA PRO A 35 12.31 -11.90 -16.86
C PRO A 35 12.45 -11.01 -18.11
N ASP A 36 11.51 -11.15 -19.05
CA ASP A 36 11.43 -10.22 -20.18
C ASP A 36 10.85 -8.88 -19.72
N LEU A 37 11.65 -7.81 -19.82
CA LEU A 37 11.22 -6.46 -19.47
C LEU A 37 10.12 -5.94 -20.43
N VAL A 38 10.13 -6.37 -21.70
CA VAL A 38 9.16 -5.92 -22.72
C VAL A 38 7.77 -6.52 -22.47
N ALA A 39 7.71 -7.66 -21.79
CA ALA A 39 6.47 -8.30 -21.35
C ALA A 39 6.01 -7.81 -19.96
N GLY A 40 6.67 -6.81 -19.36
CA GLY A 40 6.28 -6.20 -18.10
C GLY A 40 5.13 -5.20 -18.25
N GLU A 41 4.20 -5.22 -17.29
CA GLU A 41 3.14 -4.22 -17.14
C GLU A 41 3.72 -2.96 -16.46
N SER A 42 3.50 -1.79 -17.06
CA SER A 42 4.19 -0.55 -16.65
C SER A 42 3.28 0.53 -16.07
N ALA A 43 3.82 1.24 -15.09
CA ALA A 43 3.29 2.47 -14.52
C ALA A 43 4.45 3.48 -14.44
N GLY A 44 4.48 4.46 -15.33
CA GLY A 44 5.60 5.43 -15.39
C GLY A 44 6.94 4.87 -15.86
N VAL A 45 6.93 3.76 -16.63
CA VAL A 45 8.11 3.14 -17.23
C VAL A 45 7.86 2.88 -18.71
N THR A 46 8.80 3.26 -19.59
CA THR A 46 8.85 2.75 -20.97
C THR A 46 9.92 1.65 -21.08
N VAL A 47 9.77 0.73 -22.04
CA VAL A 47 10.74 -0.35 -22.30
C VAL A 47 11.08 -0.38 -23.79
N ASP A 48 12.12 0.37 -24.16
CA ASP A 48 12.55 0.53 -25.54
C ASP A 48 13.82 -0.29 -25.83
N GLY A 49 13.77 -1.10 -26.88
CA GLY A 49 14.91 -1.96 -27.27
C GLY A 49 15.32 -2.98 -26.19
N GLY A 50 14.43 -3.32 -25.26
CA GLY A 50 14.71 -4.16 -24.09
C GLY A 50 15.36 -3.42 -22.91
N THR A 51 15.40 -2.09 -22.91
CA THR A 51 15.88 -1.27 -21.79
C THR A 51 14.71 -0.52 -21.15
N ALA A 52 14.46 -0.76 -19.87
CA ALA A 52 13.47 -0.04 -19.07
C ALA A 52 14.00 1.34 -18.63
N ARG A 53 13.16 2.36 -18.71
CA ARG A 53 13.46 3.78 -18.41
C ARG A 53 12.24 4.47 -17.79
N LEU A 54 12.45 5.55 -17.04
CA LEU A 54 11.34 6.36 -16.52
C LEU A 54 10.60 7.09 -17.65
N ASP A 55 9.27 7.06 -17.62
CA ASP A 55 8.43 7.87 -18.51
C ASP A 55 8.25 9.28 -17.95
N HIS A 56 8.83 10.27 -18.63
CA HIS A 56 8.69 11.70 -18.33
C HIS A 56 7.24 12.19 -18.11
N ALA A 57 6.23 11.54 -18.70
CA ALA A 57 4.82 11.91 -18.57
C ALA A 57 4.04 11.00 -17.62
N GLY A 58 4.51 9.76 -17.41
CA GLY A 58 3.79 8.72 -16.67
C GLY A 58 4.27 8.46 -15.24
N THR A 59 5.43 8.98 -14.82
CA THR A 59 5.94 8.79 -13.45
C THR A 59 5.02 9.40 -12.39
N HIS A 60 4.76 8.63 -11.33
CA HIS A 60 4.12 9.12 -10.12
C HIS A 60 5.20 9.69 -9.15
N LEU A 61 4.84 10.66 -8.31
CA LEU A 61 5.77 11.35 -7.40
C LEU A 61 5.65 10.82 -5.96
N LEU A 62 6.52 9.85 -5.60
CA LEU A 62 6.71 9.48 -4.19
C LEU A 62 7.78 10.36 -3.55
N PRO A 63 7.74 10.58 -2.23
CA PRO A 63 8.88 11.15 -1.52
C PRO A 63 10.04 10.15 -1.43
N ASP A 64 11.27 10.64 -1.60
CA ASP A 64 12.51 9.91 -1.32
C ASP A 64 12.82 9.82 0.19
N ASP A 65 13.98 9.26 0.56
CA ASP A 65 14.39 9.12 1.97
C ASP A 65 14.62 10.46 2.70
N ASP A 66 14.84 11.57 1.99
CA ASP A 66 14.92 12.93 2.54
C ASP A 66 13.55 13.67 2.48
N GLY A 67 12.52 13.05 1.91
CA GLY A 67 11.17 13.59 1.78
C GLY A 67 10.93 14.48 0.56
N ALA A 68 11.87 14.55 -0.39
CA ALA A 68 11.70 15.29 -1.64
C ALA A 68 10.92 14.45 -2.66
N PRO A 69 10.01 15.05 -3.46
CA PRO A 69 9.23 14.30 -4.45
C PRO A 69 10.12 13.84 -5.61
N VAL A 70 10.34 12.53 -5.72
CA VAL A 70 11.13 11.89 -6.77
C VAL A 70 10.22 11.16 -7.77
N PRO A 71 10.40 11.38 -9.10
CA PRO A 71 9.73 10.59 -10.12
C PRO A 71 10.02 9.11 -9.94
N THR A 72 8.96 8.32 -9.82
CA THR A 72 8.98 6.88 -9.59
C THR A 72 8.20 6.17 -10.69
N GLY A 73 8.77 5.09 -11.20
CA GLY A 73 8.15 4.19 -12.15
C GLY A 73 8.20 2.74 -11.66
N LEU A 74 7.14 1.99 -11.93
CA LEU A 74 7.02 0.56 -11.63
C LEU A 74 6.92 -0.23 -12.94
N LEU A 75 7.58 -1.39 -12.98
CA LEU A 75 7.43 -2.39 -14.05
C LEU A 75 7.21 -3.76 -13.41
N THR A 76 5.96 -4.22 -13.42
CA THR A 76 5.53 -5.52 -12.91
C THR A 76 5.83 -6.58 -13.96
N LEU A 77 6.84 -7.42 -13.70
CA LEU A 77 7.35 -8.39 -14.65
C LEU A 77 6.49 -9.67 -14.67
N PRO A 78 6.54 -10.49 -15.73
CA PRO A 78 5.77 -11.75 -15.81
C PRO A 78 6.03 -12.70 -14.63
N THR A 79 5.01 -13.50 -14.28
CA THR A 79 5.16 -14.55 -13.26
C THR A 79 6.07 -15.68 -13.75
N HIS A 80 6.73 -16.36 -12.82
CA HIS A 80 7.62 -17.49 -13.10
C HIS A 80 7.25 -18.70 -12.23
N PRO A 81 6.78 -19.81 -12.82
CA PRO A 81 6.52 -21.05 -12.10
C PRO A 81 7.84 -21.78 -11.80
N LEU A 82 7.92 -22.41 -10.62
CA LEU A 82 9.13 -23.07 -10.11
C LEU A 82 8.89 -24.58 -9.88
N GLU A 83 9.85 -25.41 -10.29
CA GLU A 83 9.80 -26.87 -10.04
C GLU A 83 9.92 -27.24 -8.56
N MET A 84 10.57 -26.38 -7.76
CA MET A 84 10.71 -26.51 -6.31
C MET A 84 10.24 -25.21 -5.65
N ARG A 85 9.62 -25.34 -4.48
CA ARG A 85 9.14 -24.18 -3.73
C ARG A 85 10.31 -23.33 -3.24
N THR A 86 10.10 -22.02 -3.13
CA THR A 86 11.07 -21.05 -2.62
C THR A 86 10.50 -20.20 -1.50
N ASP A 87 11.33 -19.91 -0.50
CA ASP A 87 11.12 -18.90 0.55
C ASP A 87 12.20 -17.79 0.50
N ARG A 88 13.19 -17.90 -0.40
CA ARG A 88 14.33 -16.98 -0.56
C ARG A 88 14.63 -16.73 -2.04
N VAL A 89 14.52 -15.48 -2.48
CA VAL A 89 14.78 -15.06 -3.87
C VAL A 89 15.85 -13.97 -3.88
N ASP A 90 16.97 -14.23 -4.54
CA ASP A 90 17.99 -13.22 -4.82
C ASP A 90 17.71 -12.53 -6.16
N VAL A 91 18.09 -11.26 -6.27
CA VAL A 91 17.93 -10.43 -7.47
C VAL A 91 19.21 -9.65 -7.76
N ALA A 92 19.50 -9.46 -9.04
CA ALA A 92 20.55 -8.58 -9.52
C ALA A 92 20.03 -7.73 -10.69
N VAL A 93 20.35 -6.44 -10.70
CA VAL A 93 19.94 -5.49 -11.75
C VAL A 93 21.17 -5.12 -12.59
N ASP A 94 21.08 -5.24 -13.91
CA ASP A 94 22.00 -4.58 -14.85
C ASP A 94 21.36 -3.28 -15.34
N GLY A 95 22.03 -2.16 -15.11
CA GLY A 95 21.57 -0.84 -15.49
C GLY A 95 22.65 0.22 -15.33
N ASP A 96 22.43 1.36 -15.98
CA ASP A 96 23.19 2.58 -15.75
C ASP A 96 22.33 3.51 -14.90
N LEU A 97 22.78 3.76 -13.67
CA LEU A 97 22.07 4.57 -12.68
C LEU A 97 22.91 5.83 -12.38
N PRO A 98 22.51 7.00 -12.92
CA PRO A 98 23.05 8.29 -12.52
C PRO A 98 22.95 8.58 -11.02
N GLU A 99 23.75 9.53 -10.54
CA GLU A 99 23.60 10.09 -9.19
C GLU A 99 22.17 10.65 -9.00
N GLY A 100 21.55 10.32 -7.86
CA GLY A 100 20.14 10.66 -7.61
C GLY A 100 19.10 9.71 -8.23
N SER A 101 19.52 8.59 -8.82
CA SER A 101 18.61 7.53 -9.30
C SER A 101 18.82 6.20 -8.58
N THR A 102 17.77 5.38 -8.49
CA THR A 102 17.85 4.03 -7.91
C THR A 102 17.04 3.02 -8.72
N ALA A 103 17.45 1.76 -8.70
CA ALA A 103 16.66 0.63 -9.19
C ALA A 103 16.61 -0.45 -8.11
N ALA A 104 15.42 -0.68 -7.54
CA ALA A 104 15.14 -1.75 -6.59
C ALA A 104 14.19 -2.78 -7.23
N VAL A 105 14.08 -3.96 -6.63
CA VAL A 105 13.11 -4.99 -7.05
C VAL A 105 12.33 -5.44 -5.83
N ASP A 106 11.01 -5.36 -5.89
CA ASP A 106 10.14 -6.07 -4.95
C ASP A 106 9.83 -7.48 -5.50
N VAL A 107 9.67 -8.47 -4.62
CA VAL A 107 9.35 -9.86 -4.98
C VAL A 107 8.08 -10.30 -4.25
N ARG A 108 7.18 -11.01 -4.91
CA ARG A 108 6.05 -11.69 -4.27
C ARG A 108 5.95 -13.15 -4.69
N GLY A 109 5.35 -13.97 -3.82
CA GLY A 109 5.03 -15.36 -4.08
C GLY A 109 3.53 -15.57 -4.18
N ARG A 110 3.09 -16.56 -4.97
CA ARG A 110 1.69 -16.98 -4.97
C ARG A 110 1.43 -17.97 -3.84
N ARG A 111 0.37 -17.73 -3.07
CA ARG A 111 0.04 -18.54 -1.90
C ARG A 111 -0.60 -19.86 -2.26
N ALA A 112 -0.59 -20.80 -1.31
CA ALA A 112 -1.34 -22.06 -1.45
C ALA A 112 -2.87 -21.85 -1.59
N SER A 113 -3.42 -20.70 -1.16
CA SER A 113 -4.80 -20.28 -1.36
C SER A 113 -5.08 -19.61 -2.72
N GLY A 114 -4.07 -19.45 -3.58
CA GLY A 114 -4.20 -18.88 -4.94
C GLY A 114 -4.05 -17.35 -5.03
N GLY A 115 -4.20 -16.62 -3.93
CA GLY A 115 -3.87 -15.18 -3.84
C GLY A 115 -2.37 -14.91 -3.73
N TRP A 116 -1.96 -13.65 -3.69
CA TRP A 116 -0.55 -13.25 -3.58
C TRP A 116 -0.10 -13.00 -2.15
N THR A 117 1.18 -13.28 -1.84
CA THR A 117 1.85 -12.57 -0.76
C THR A 117 1.95 -11.09 -1.11
N GLU A 118 2.22 -10.26 -0.11
CA GLU A 118 2.67 -8.90 -0.35
C GLU A 118 3.96 -8.85 -1.17
N TRP A 119 4.20 -7.70 -1.79
CA TRP A 119 5.48 -7.33 -2.37
C TRP A 119 6.51 -7.14 -1.26
N VAL A 120 7.59 -7.93 -1.27
CA VAL A 120 8.72 -7.83 -0.33
C VAL A 120 9.92 -7.18 -1.04
N PRO A 121 10.39 -5.99 -0.61
CA PRO A 121 11.59 -5.37 -1.18
C PRO A 121 12.83 -6.24 -0.98
N ALA A 122 13.57 -6.52 -2.06
CA ALA A 122 14.78 -7.35 -2.05
C ALA A 122 15.98 -6.59 -1.45
N THR A 123 15.96 -6.43 -0.13
CA THR A 123 16.95 -5.69 0.64
C THR A 123 18.34 -6.29 0.44
N SER A 124 19.32 -5.44 0.06
CA SER A 124 20.68 -5.87 -0.29
C SER A 124 20.78 -6.95 -1.37
N GLY A 125 19.74 -7.10 -2.21
CA GLY A 125 19.68 -8.10 -3.27
C GLY A 125 18.96 -9.41 -2.92
N THR A 126 18.36 -9.54 -1.73
CA THR A 126 17.61 -10.74 -1.33
C THR A 126 16.23 -10.37 -0.76
N ALA A 127 15.18 -11.05 -1.24
CA ALA A 127 13.85 -11.06 -0.61
C ALA A 127 13.60 -12.40 0.11
N ALA A 128 13.06 -12.32 1.32
CA ALA A 128 12.56 -13.48 2.06
C ALA A 128 11.02 -13.45 2.03
N LEU A 129 10.41 -14.49 1.47
CA LEU A 129 8.95 -14.60 1.36
C LEU A 129 8.37 -15.21 2.65
N PRO A 130 7.15 -14.81 3.07
CA PRO A 130 6.56 -15.28 4.32
C PRO A 130 6.16 -16.76 4.31
N GLU A 131 6.02 -17.38 3.12
CA GLU A 131 5.74 -18.82 2.98
C GLU A 131 6.39 -19.43 1.73
N PRO A 132 6.70 -20.76 1.72
CA PRO A 132 7.23 -21.46 0.55
C PRO A 132 6.25 -21.53 -0.64
N THR A 133 6.50 -20.73 -1.68
CA THR A 133 5.69 -20.63 -2.91
C THR A 133 6.27 -21.42 -4.09
N SER A 134 5.45 -21.81 -5.07
CA SER A 134 5.87 -22.41 -6.35
C SER A 134 5.63 -21.50 -7.58
N GLU A 135 5.20 -20.25 -7.39
CA GLU A 135 5.08 -19.25 -8.46
C GLU A 135 5.50 -17.89 -7.89
N VAL A 136 6.46 -17.22 -8.52
CA VAL A 136 6.99 -15.93 -8.05
C VAL A 136 6.82 -14.85 -9.10
N GLN A 137 6.74 -13.61 -8.65
CA GLN A 137 6.72 -12.43 -9.51
C GLN A 137 7.64 -11.35 -8.95
N THR A 138 8.16 -10.52 -9.84
CA THR A 138 9.07 -9.41 -9.49
C THR A 138 8.56 -8.10 -10.06
N ARG A 139 8.74 -7.00 -9.32
CA ARG A 139 8.41 -5.65 -9.75
C ARG A 139 9.65 -4.79 -9.65
N LEU A 140 10.15 -4.32 -10.79
CA LEU A 140 11.20 -3.32 -10.84
C LEU A 140 10.62 -1.98 -10.37
N VAL A 141 11.32 -1.31 -9.46
CA VAL A 141 11.02 0.01 -8.93
C VAL A 141 12.18 0.92 -9.34
N LEU A 142 11.94 1.84 -10.25
CA LEU A 142 12.92 2.79 -10.77
C LEU A 142 12.60 4.18 -10.21
N THR A 143 13.60 4.91 -9.72
CA THR A 143 13.44 6.29 -9.24
C THR A 143 14.56 7.19 -9.75
N GLY A 144 14.29 8.49 -9.86
CA GLY A 144 15.27 9.53 -10.17
C GLY A 144 14.70 10.60 -11.11
N ASP A 145 15.53 11.55 -11.54
CA ASP A 145 15.15 12.47 -12.63
C ASP A 145 15.14 11.71 -13.98
N PRO A 146 14.03 11.63 -14.72
CA PRO A 146 14.00 11.00 -16.04
C PRO A 146 14.94 11.70 -17.04
N ALA A 147 15.23 13.00 -16.87
CA ALA A 147 16.19 13.74 -17.71
C ALA A 147 17.66 13.35 -17.45
N ALA A 148 17.96 12.62 -16.37
CA ALA A 148 19.25 11.97 -16.17
C ALA A 148 19.38 10.65 -16.96
N GLU A 149 18.29 10.19 -17.59
CA GLU A 149 18.18 8.95 -18.35
C GLU A 149 18.59 7.66 -17.58
N PRO A 150 18.09 7.40 -16.34
CA PRO A 150 18.30 6.11 -15.68
C PRO A 150 17.79 4.95 -16.55
N ALA A 151 18.55 3.86 -16.60
CA ALA A 151 18.36 2.76 -17.55
C ALA A 151 18.55 1.40 -16.88
N VAL A 152 17.61 0.47 -17.06
CA VAL A 152 17.75 -0.94 -16.64
C VAL A 152 17.66 -1.84 -17.87
N ARG A 153 18.74 -2.58 -18.15
CA ARG A 153 18.87 -3.51 -19.29
C ARG A 153 18.39 -4.93 -18.97
N GLY A 154 18.35 -5.28 -17.68
CA GLY A 154 17.92 -6.61 -17.26
C GLY A 154 17.82 -6.75 -15.76
N VAL A 155 16.95 -7.68 -15.34
CA VAL A 155 16.90 -8.20 -13.97
C VAL A 155 17.24 -9.69 -14.07
N THR A 156 18.17 -10.17 -13.24
CA THR A 156 18.40 -11.60 -13.02
C THR A 156 17.76 -11.97 -11.69
N VAL A 157 16.92 -13.00 -11.67
CA VAL A 157 16.21 -13.49 -10.48
C VAL A 157 16.66 -14.91 -10.21
N THR A 158 16.90 -15.24 -8.93
CA THR A 158 17.46 -16.52 -8.51
C THR A 158 16.70 -17.04 -7.29
N ALA A 159 15.81 -18.00 -7.51
CA ALA A 159 15.00 -18.63 -6.48
C ALA A 159 15.72 -19.84 -5.87
N HIS A 160 15.82 -19.89 -4.54
CA HIS A 160 16.47 -20.97 -3.81
C HIS A 160 15.45 -21.97 -3.26
N PRO A 161 15.76 -23.28 -3.17
CA PRO A 161 14.86 -24.26 -2.59
C PRO A 161 14.53 -23.95 -1.13
N ALA A 162 13.24 -23.87 -0.83
CA ALA A 162 12.73 -23.69 0.52
C ALA A 162 13.17 -24.86 1.41
N THR A 163 13.66 -24.52 2.61
CA THR A 163 14.05 -25.54 3.61
C THR A 163 12.90 -25.88 4.56
N ALA A 164 11.95 -24.96 4.71
CA ALA A 164 10.70 -25.20 5.43
C ALA A 164 9.75 -26.08 4.60
N ARG A 165 8.95 -26.90 5.29
CA ARG A 165 7.78 -27.54 4.68
C ARG A 165 6.60 -26.59 4.78
N THR A 166 5.80 -26.50 3.72
CA THR A 166 4.49 -25.85 3.78
C THR A 166 3.63 -26.55 4.84
N GLU A 167 3.23 -25.81 5.87
CA GLU A 167 2.25 -26.29 6.84
C GLU A 167 0.84 -26.28 6.24
N ALA A 168 -0.12 -26.97 6.86
CA ALA A 168 -1.50 -26.94 6.38
C ALA A 168 -2.11 -25.56 6.70
N VAL A 169 -2.49 -24.81 5.65
CA VAL A 169 -3.20 -23.54 5.80
C VAL A 169 -4.53 -23.81 6.50
N VAL A 170 -4.65 -23.35 7.74
CA VAL A 170 -5.93 -23.24 8.46
C VAL A 170 -6.63 -22.00 7.92
N GLU A 171 -7.93 -22.09 7.68
CA GLU A 171 -8.67 -20.97 7.13
C GLU A 171 -8.68 -19.78 8.10
N SER A 172 -8.24 -18.61 7.61
CA SER A 172 -8.13 -17.37 8.37
C SER A 172 -8.97 -16.26 7.73
N ALA A 173 -9.73 -15.56 8.58
CA ALA A 173 -10.32 -14.29 8.21
C ALA A 173 -9.22 -13.25 7.92
N ALA A 174 -9.55 -12.24 7.10
CA ALA A 174 -8.68 -11.09 6.91
C ALA A 174 -8.44 -10.37 8.24
N LEU A 175 -7.21 -9.88 8.43
CA LEU A 175 -6.92 -8.90 9.46
C LEU A 175 -7.79 -7.66 9.23
N ASN A 176 -8.27 -7.06 10.32
CA ASN A 176 -9.07 -5.85 10.26
C ASN A 176 -8.70 -4.88 11.37
N TYR A 177 -8.68 -3.59 11.05
CA TYR A 177 -8.28 -2.52 11.96
C TYR A 177 -9.17 -1.30 11.79
N ARG A 178 -9.36 -0.55 12.89
CA ARG A 178 -10.09 0.71 12.89
C ARG A 178 -9.11 1.86 12.72
N VAL A 179 -9.15 2.51 11.56
CA VAL A 179 -8.24 3.60 11.18
C VAL A 179 -9.00 4.87 10.83
N PHE A 180 -8.32 6.01 10.87
CA PHE A 180 -8.87 7.26 10.37
C PHE A 180 -8.68 7.32 8.85
N ALA A 181 -9.77 7.57 8.13
CA ALA A 181 -9.81 7.67 6.68
C ALA A 181 -10.02 9.11 6.23
N THR A 182 -9.24 9.51 5.25
CA THR A 182 -9.32 10.82 4.59
C THR A 182 -9.79 10.67 3.14
N ARG A 183 -10.30 11.75 2.55
CA ARG A 183 -10.54 11.83 1.10
C ARG A 183 -9.22 12.11 0.39
N GLU A 184 -8.85 11.26 -0.57
CA GLU A 184 -7.71 11.45 -1.47
C GLU A 184 -7.82 12.77 -2.25
N GLY A 185 -8.85 12.87 -3.09
CA GLY A 185 -9.23 14.12 -3.74
C GLY A 185 -8.29 14.64 -4.83
N LEU A 186 -7.28 13.88 -5.23
CA LEU A 186 -6.30 14.23 -6.27
C LEU A 186 -6.79 13.93 -7.71
N ALA A 187 -8.07 14.23 -8.01
CA ALA A 187 -8.61 14.04 -9.36
C ALA A 187 -7.80 14.79 -10.43
N GLY A 188 -7.47 14.10 -11.52
CA GLY A 188 -6.52 14.54 -12.56
C GLY A 188 -5.05 14.23 -12.26
N GLY A 189 -4.72 13.73 -11.06
CA GLY A 189 -3.41 13.16 -10.73
C GLY A 189 -3.26 11.71 -11.22
N THR A 190 -2.04 11.17 -11.07
CA THR A 190 -1.73 9.77 -11.41
C THR A 190 -1.38 9.02 -10.13
N THR A 191 -1.97 7.84 -9.91
CA THR A 191 -1.69 6.97 -8.76
C THR A 191 -0.35 6.24 -8.89
N ALA A 192 0.16 5.66 -7.80
CA ALA A 192 1.36 4.85 -7.81
C ALA A 192 1.30 3.61 -8.73
N ASN A 193 0.11 3.07 -9.05
CA ASN A 193 -0.05 2.03 -10.06
C ASN A 193 -0.31 2.54 -11.50
N GLY A 194 -0.18 3.85 -11.74
CA GLY A 194 -0.24 4.44 -13.08
C GLY A 194 -1.66 4.67 -13.62
N HIS A 195 -2.68 4.54 -12.78
CA HIS A 195 -4.03 4.98 -13.12
C HIS A 195 -4.13 6.51 -13.02
N VAL A 196 -4.92 7.14 -13.90
CA VAL A 196 -5.14 8.60 -13.86
C VAL A 196 -6.50 8.85 -13.22
N ILE A 197 -6.49 9.48 -12.05
CA ILE A 197 -7.65 9.59 -11.17
C ILE A 197 -8.75 10.40 -11.85
N ALA A 198 -9.88 9.76 -12.14
CA ALA A 198 -11.09 10.40 -12.64
C ALA A 198 -11.97 10.90 -11.50
N GLU A 199 -12.94 11.76 -11.83
CA GLU A 199 -14.00 12.12 -10.89
C GLU A 199 -14.83 10.87 -10.55
N ARG A 200 -15.01 10.61 -9.25
CA ARG A 200 -15.78 9.48 -8.69
C ARG A 200 -15.13 8.09 -8.86
N ASP A 201 -13.80 8.01 -8.96
CA ASP A 201 -13.09 6.73 -8.85
C ASP A 201 -13.28 6.05 -7.48
N HIS A 202 -13.23 4.72 -7.48
CA HIS A 202 -13.51 3.87 -6.32
C HIS A 202 -12.29 3.01 -5.93
N PHE A 203 -11.27 3.64 -5.33
CA PHE A 203 -10.02 2.99 -4.89
C PHE A 203 -9.59 3.47 -3.50
N VAL A 204 -8.54 2.85 -2.95
CA VAL A 204 -7.84 3.34 -1.76
C VAL A 204 -6.35 3.57 -2.01
N ALA A 205 -5.78 4.52 -1.28
CA ALA A 205 -4.34 4.57 -1.02
C ALA A 205 -4.05 3.87 0.32
N LEU A 206 -2.97 3.10 0.38
CA LEU A 206 -2.45 2.56 1.65
C LEU A 206 -0.98 2.96 1.82
N PRO A 207 -0.52 3.26 3.05
CA PRO A 207 0.76 3.92 3.26
C PRO A 207 1.98 2.99 3.13
N SER A 208 1.87 1.91 2.34
CA SER A 208 2.96 1.00 1.99
C SER A 208 2.80 0.42 0.59
N ARG A 209 3.88 0.45 -0.19
CA ARG A 209 3.94 -0.18 -1.53
C ARG A 209 3.76 -1.72 -1.51
N ARG A 210 3.80 -2.34 -0.32
CA ARG A 210 3.71 -3.79 -0.11
C ARG A 210 2.39 -4.40 -0.60
N ALA A 211 1.30 -3.66 -0.48
CA ALA A 211 -0.04 -4.05 -0.91
C ALA A 211 -0.56 -3.23 -2.11
N LEU A 212 0.33 -2.62 -2.89
CA LEU A 212 -0.05 -1.88 -4.10
C LEU A 212 -0.35 -2.84 -5.26
N ALA A 213 -1.59 -2.80 -5.78
CA ALA A 213 -2.05 -3.66 -6.87
C ALA A 213 -1.52 -3.17 -8.24
N PRO A 214 -0.97 -4.07 -9.08
CA PRO A 214 -0.76 -3.80 -10.49
C PRO A 214 -2.03 -3.31 -11.20
N ARG A 215 -1.86 -2.62 -12.33
CA ARG A 215 -2.95 -1.89 -12.99
C ARG A 215 -3.94 -2.87 -13.63
N ASN A 216 -5.23 -2.61 -13.45
CA ASN A 216 -6.32 -3.50 -13.89
C ASN A 216 -6.24 -4.91 -13.25
N THR A 217 -5.68 -5.01 -12.03
CA THR A 217 -5.70 -6.23 -11.22
C THR A 217 -6.37 -5.99 -9.88
N SER A 218 -6.91 -7.06 -9.30
CA SER A 218 -7.55 -7.05 -7.98
C SER A 218 -6.65 -7.63 -6.87
N ASP A 219 -5.35 -7.79 -7.14
CA ASP A 219 -4.40 -8.58 -6.31
C ASP A 219 -4.39 -8.20 -4.83
N TYR A 220 -4.60 -6.91 -4.55
CA TYR A 220 -4.83 -6.38 -3.21
C TYR A 220 -6.07 -5.51 -3.25
N SER A 221 -7.05 -5.86 -2.42
CA SER A 221 -8.27 -5.09 -2.21
C SER A 221 -8.59 -5.05 -0.73
N VAL A 222 -9.33 -4.02 -0.33
CA VAL A 222 -9.85 -3.86 1.02
C VAL A 222 -11.37 -3.91 1.01
N LYS A 223 -11.96 -4.24 2.15
CA LYS A 223 -13.34 -3.87 2.49
C LYS A 223 -13.29 -2.75 3.53
N VAL A 224 -13.89 -1.62 3.24
CA VAL A 224 -14.01 -0.48 4.16
C VAL A 224 -15.44 -0.43 4.67
N CYS A 225 -15.66 -0.30 5.97
CA CYS A 225 -16.99 -0.12 6.57
C CYS A 225 -17.06 1.18 7.37
N ALA A 226 -18.04 2.02 7.03
CA ALA A 226 -18.24 3.34 7.62
C ALA A 226 -19.18 3.30 8.85
N PRO A 227 -19.11 4.30 9.76
CA PRO A 227 -19.96 4.36 10.96
C PRO A 227 -21.47 4.44 10.72
N ASN A 228 -21.90 4.70 9.48
CA ASN A 228 -23.30 4.71 9.05
C ASN A 228 -23.83 3.31 8.67
N GLY A 229 -22.99 2.28 8.72
CA GLY A 229 -23.34 0.89 8.40
C GLY A 229 -23.07 0.48 6.94
N ARG A 230 -22.75 1.41 6.04
CA ARG A 230 -22.38 1.09 4.65
C ARG A 230 -20.98 0.51 4.60
N CYS A 231 -20.78 -0.53 3.80
CA CYS A 231 -19.46 -1.06 3.48
C CYS A 231 -19.18 -0.96 1.98
N ALA A 232 -17.91 -0.92 1.59
CA ALA A 232 -17.50 -0.92 0.20
C ALA A 232 -16.22 -1.73 -0.01
N PHE A 233 -16.14 -2.48 -1.11
CA PHE A 233 -14.94 -3.19 -1.55
C PHE A 233 -14.21 -2.36 -2.60
N ALA A 234 -12.89 -2.20 -2.46
CA ALA A 234 -12.09 -1.36 -3.35
C ALA A 234 -10.65 -1.89 -3.53
N PRO A 235 -10.06 -1.78 -4.73
CA PRO A 235 -8.65 -2.10 -4.97
C PRO A 235 -7.71 -1.04 -4.37
N VAL A 236 -6.46 -1.46 -4.10
CA VAL A 236 -5.39 -0.58 -3.61
C VAL A 236 -4.57 -0.07 -4.79
N TRP A 237 -4.82 1.17 -5.23
CA TRP A 237 -4.18 1.77 -6.42
C TRP A 237 -3.05 2.76 -6.11
N ASP A 238 -2.97 3.28 -4.89
CA ASP A 238 -2.03 4.36 -4.54
C ASP A 238 -1.33 4.17 -3.18
N VAL A 239 -0.34 5.03 -2.89
CA VAL A 239 0.59 4.90 -1.75
C VAL A 239 0.59 6.16 -0.87
N GLY A 240 -0.19 6.10 0.20
CA GLY A 240 -0.41 7.16 1.19
C GLY A 240 -1.49 6.73 2.19
N PRO A 241 -1.83 7.51 3.23
CA PRO A 241 -1.34 8.85 3.56
C PRO A 241 0.00 8.86 4.33
N TRP A 242 0.69 10.00 4.27
CA TRP A 242 1.88 10.37 5.08
C TRP A 242 3.15 9.52 4.90
N ASN A 243 3.06 8.19 4.84
CA ASN A 243 4.17 7.25 4.77
C ASN A 243 4.09 6.40 3.47
N THR A 244 5.20 5.78 3.07
CA THR A 244 5.27 4.85 1.92
C THR A 244 5.77 3.44 2.28
N ARG A 245 5.99 3.19 3.58
CA ARG A 245 6.55 1.96 4.17
C ARG A 245 5.83 1.51 5.45
N ASP A 246 4.60 1.99 5.66
CA ASP A 246 3.78 1.76 6.87
C ASP A 246 2.69 0.72 6.64
N ASP A 247 3.10 -0.54 6.51
CA ASP A 247 2.23 -1.72 6.48
C ASP A 247 1.73 -2.07 7.89
N TYR A 248 1.09 -1.12 8.57
CA TYR A 248 0.72 -1.19 9.99
C TYR A 248 -0.20 -2.37 10.36
N TRP A 249 -0.85 -2.99 9.38
CA TRP A 249 -1.63 -4.22 9.55
C TRP A 249 -0.75 -5.44 9.83
N ASN A 250 0.54 -5.42 9.49
CA ASN A 250 1.47 -6.52 9.73
C ASN A 250 2.02 -6.53 11.18
N PRO A 251 2.29 -7.73 11.75
CA PRO A 251 2.87 -7.86 13.08
C PRO A 251 4.32 -7.33 13.12
N SER A 252 4.79 -7.02 14.34
CA SER A 252 6.08 -6.38 14.64
C SER A 252 7.30 -7.01 13.95
N ASP A 253 7.34 -8.34 13.82
CA ASP A 253 8.39 -9.06 13.11
C ASP A 253 8.37 -8.84 11.60
N GLN A 254 7.18 -8.70 11.00
CA GLN A 254 6.95 -8.63 9.56
C GLN A 254 6.75 -7.21 9.00
N ARG A 255 6.30 -6.24 9.81
CA ARG A 255 6.13 -4.81 9.44
C ARG A 255 7.42 -4.25 8.84
N GLN A 256 7.36 -3.33 7.89
CA GLN A 256 8.53 -2.81 7.19
C GLN A 256 9.30 -1.79 8.04
N GLU A 257 8.62 -0.77 8.55
CA GLU A 257 9.16 0.21 9.51
C GLU A 257 8.30 0.30 10.78
N TRP A 258 8.77 1.03 11.82
CA TRP A 258 8.05 1.26 13.10
C TRP A 258 7.56 -0.01 13.81
N LYS A 259 8.43 -1.03 13.84
CA LYS A 259 8.21 -2.35 14.45
C LYS A 259 7.83 -2.32 15.94
N ASP A 260 8.08 -1.23 16.64
CA ASP A 260 7.75 -1.02 18.06
C ASP A 260 6.32 -0.51 18.31
N LEU A 261 5.64 0.01 17.27
CA LEU A 261 4.23 0.36 17.34
C LEU A 261 3.33 -0.90 17.38
N PRO A 262 2.19 -0.85 18.10
CA PRO A 262 1.20 -1.93 18.05
C PRO A 262 0.71 -2.20 16.61
N GLN A 263 0.47 -3.47 16.31
CA GLN A 263 -0.19 -3.89 15.08
C GLN A 263 -1.59 -3.25 14.99
N GLY A 264 -1.94 -2.75 13.81
CA GLY A 264 -3.18 -2.00 13.58
C GLY A 264 -3.11 -0.50 13.90
N VAL A 265 -1.96 0.02 14.32
CA VAL A 265 -1.75 1.46 14.56
C VAL A 265 -0.89 2.07 13.45
N PRO A 266 -1.47 2.89 12.55
CA PRO A 266 -0.71 3.69 11.59
C PRO A 266 0.30 4.58 12.31
N GLN A 267 1.50 4.72 11.76
CA GLN A 267 2.53 5.57 12.37
C GLN A 267 2.11 7.04 12.36
N ALA A 268 1.43 7.51 11.31
CA ALA A 268 0.92 8.88 11.26
C ALA A 268 -0.12 9.16 12.37
N GLN A 269 -0.94 8.17 12.73
CA GLN A 269 -1.83 8.25 13.90
C GLN A 269 -1.06 8.42 15.20
N ALA A 270 -0.02 7.60 15.43
CA ALA A 270 0.80 7.69 16.64
C ALA A 270 1.63 8.99 16.70
N ALA A 271 2.10 9.49 15.55
CA ALA A 271 2.80 10.76 15.44
C ALA A 271 1.88 11.96 15.75
N HIS A 272 0.65 11.94 15.20
CA HIS A 272 -0.35 12.99 15.42
C HIS A 272 -0.93 12.99 16.85
N ALA A 273 -1.21 11.81 17.43
CA ALA A 273 -1.86 11.69 18.73
C ALA A 273 -0.88 11.76 19.92
N ASP A 274 0.21 10.99 19.86
CA ASP A 274 1.09 10.71 21.00
C ASP A 274 2.49 11.34 20.86
N GLY A 275 2.76 12.01 19.73
CA GLY A 275 4.07 12.59 19.44
C GLY A 275 5.15 11.54 19.10
N TYR A 276 4.76 10.33 18.70
CA TYR A 276 5.69 9.31 18.21
C TYR A 276 6.56 9.84 17.05
N ASN A 277 7.79 9.34 16.93
CA ASN A 277 8.82 9.88 16.03
C ASN A 277 9.04 11.41 16.17
N GLY A 278 8.78 11.98 17.36
CA GLY A 278 8.85 13.42 17.61
C GLY A 278 7.72 14.22 16.95
N GLY A 279 6.57 13.60 16.69
CA GLY A 279 5.42 14.20 16.01
C GLY A 279 5.62 14.33 14.50
N ARG A 280 6.24 13.32 13.87
CA ARG A 280 6.63 13.35 12.45
C ARG A 280 6.36 12.05 11.71
N ASP A 281 6.02 12.14 10.43
CA ASP A 281 5.96 11.02 9.50
C ASP A 281 7.36 10.50 9.09
N GLN A 282 7.40 9.53 8.19
CA GLN A 282 8.61 8.95 7.58
C GLN A 282 9.57 10.02 7.02
N PHE A 283 9.03 11.15 6.56
CA PHE A 283 9.73 12.20 5.83
C PHE A 283 9.98 13.44 6.71
N GLY A 284 9.85 13.30 8.02
CA GLY A 284 10.09 14.38 8.98
C GLY A 284 9.03 15.48 8.97
N ARG A 285 7.94 15.36 8.20
CA ARG A 285 6.82 16.32 8.18
C ARG A 285 5.91 16.03 9.37
N THR A 286 5.21 17.02 9.91
CA THR A 286 4.21 16.77 10.96
C THR A 286 2.85 16.48 10.30
N PRO A 287 2.24 15.29 10.51
CA PRO A 287 0.91 14.98 9.99
C PRO A 287 -0.13 15.98 10.47
N SER A 288 -0.98 16.47 9.58
CA SER A 288 -2.09 17.38 9.93
C SER A 288 -3.35 16.63 10.40
N ASN A 289 -3.36 15.31 10.28
CA ASN A 289 -4.42 14.41 10.68
C ASN A 289 -3.81 13.02 11.04
N PRO A 290 -4.55 12.12 11.70
CA PRO A 290 -4.07 10.79 12.08
C PRO A 290 -4.38 9.69 11.03
N ALA A 291 -4.47 10.03 9.74
CA ALA A 291 -4.96 9.11 8.72
C ALA A 291 -4.05 7.89 8.50
N GLY A 292 -4.66 6.76 8.16
CA GLY A 292 -3.99 5.50 7.79
C GLY A 292 -4.50 4.86 6.50
N ILE A 293 -5.42 5.54 5.80
CA ILE A 293 -5.98 5.17 4.50
C ILE A 293 -6.56 6.43 3.85
N ASP A 294 -6.34 6.61 2.55
CA ASP A 294 -7.07 7.60 1.76
C ASP A 294 -8.07 6.89 0.85
N LEU A 295 -9.20 7.55 0.59
CA LEU A 295 -10.33 7.01 -0.17
C LEU A 295 -10.56 7.88 -1.41
N GLY A 296 -10.67 7.23 -2.58
CA GLY A 296 -11.07 7.87 -3.83
C GLY A 296 -12.47 8.50 -3.74
N ASP A 297 -12.73 9.50 -4.57
CA ASP A 297 -13.91 10.37 -4.48
C ASP A 297 -15.25 9.61 -4.51
N GLY A 298 -15.37 8.57 -5.35
CA GLY A 298 -16.57 7.76 -5.44
C GLY A 298 -16.70 6.80 -4.26
N LEU A 299 -15.58 6.22 -3.82
CA LEU A 299 -15.54 5.37 -2.62
C LEU A 299 -15.99 6.16 -1.38
N PHE A 300 -15.47 7.38 -1.21
CA PHE A 300 -15.78 8.26 -0.08
C PHE A 300 -17.23 8.73 -0.09
N TRP A 301 -17.69 9.37 -1.17
CA TRP A 301 -19.03 9.98 -1.23
C TRP A 301 -20.13 8.98 -1.59
N ASP A 302 -19.97 8.20 -2.65
CA ASP A 302 -21.07 7.46 -3.28
C ASP A 302 -21.23 6.05 -2.68
N ALA A 303 -20.12 5.34 -2.46
CA ALA A 303 -20.12 3.99 -1.90
C ALA A 303 -20.22 3.96 -0.35
N LEU A 304 -19.49 4.83 0.35
CA LEU A 304 -19.51 4.87 1.82
C LEU A 304 -20.44 5.94 2.40
N GLY A 305 -20.85 6.96 1.63
CA GLY A 305 -21.75 8.00 2.13
C GLY A 305 -21.12 8.93 3.17
N LEU A 306 -19.80 9.14 3.11
CA LEU A 306 -19.08 10.04 4.01
C LEU A 306 -19.21 11.49 3.55
N THR A 307 -19.38 12.41 4.49
CA THR A 307 -19.46 13.86 4.25
C THR A 307 -18.28 14.65 4.86
N ASP A 308 -17.51 14.00 5.74
CA ASP A 308 -16.25 14.46 6.33
C ASP A 308 -15.41 13.22 6.69
N ASN A 309 -14.13 13.43 6.98
CA ASN A 309 -13.15 12.40 7.29
C ASN A 309 -13.54 11.64 8.56
N ALA A 310 -13.41 10.31 8.54
CA ALA A 310 -14.09 9.44 9.50
C ALA A 310 -13.20 8.29 9.98
N TRP A 311 -13.50 7.79 11.19
CA TRP A 311 -12.98 6.49 11.61
C TRP A 311 -13.77 5.37 10.95
N VAL A 312 -13.10 4.54 10.15
CA VAL A 312 -13.66 3.37 9.46
C VAL A 312 -13.04 2.09 10.01
N THR A 313 -13.69 0.95 9.79
CA THR A 313 -13.03 -0.36 9.89
C THR A 313 -12.59 -0.79 8.49
N VAL A 314 -11.38 -1.32 8.37
CA VAL A 314 -10.83 -1.82 7.10
C VAL A 314 -10.45 -3.28 7.28
N ASP A 315 -10.96 -4.16 6.42
CA ASP A 315 -10.53 -5.55 6.28
C ASP A 315 -9.50 -5.63 5.13
N TYR A 316 -8.29 -6.14 5.40
CA TYR A 316 -7.17 -6.19 4.45
C TYR A 316 -7.18 -7.55 3.75
N LEU A 317 -7.94 -7.69 2.66
CA LEU A 317 -8.46 -9.00 2.20
C LEU A 317 -7.36 -10.02 1.83
N TRP A 318 -6.21 -9.56 1.33
CA TRP A 318 -5.05 -10.42 1.03
C TRP A 318 -4.36 -11.00 2.27
N THR A 319 -4.72 -10.60 3.48
CA THR A 319 -4.15 -11.14 4.73
C THR A 319 -4.90 -12.37 5.23
N GLY A 320 -6.13 -12.59 4.76
CA GLY A 320 -6.90 -13.82 4.99
C GLY A 320 -6.56 -14.93 3.99
N SER A 321 -7.20 -16.08 4.14
CA SER A 321 -7.07 -17.22 3.23
C SER A 321 -8.34 -17.56 2.44
N VAL A 322 -9.43 -16.82 2.67
CA VAL A 322 -10.70 -16.98 1.92
C VAL A 322 -10.44 -16.73 0.43
N ARG A 323 -11.09 -17.50 -0.45
CA ARG A 323 -11.01 -17.29 -1.90
C ARG A 323 -11.53 -15.90 -2.23
N LEU A 324 -10.76 -15.13 -2.99
CA LEU A 324 -11.23 -13.87 -3.57
C LEU A 324 -11.58 -14.07 -5.06
N SER A 325 -12.60 -13.36 -5.54
CA SER A 325 -12.98 -13.25 -6.96
C SER A 325 -12.94 -11.79 -7.40
N LEU A 326 -12.53 -11.56 -8.64
CA LEU A 326 -12.44 -10.24 -9.29
C LEU A 326 -13.82 -9.76 -9.73
N VAL A 327 -14.21 -8.55 -9.34
CA VAL A 327 -15.36 -7.81 -9.88
C VAL A 327 -15.01 -7.31 -11.28
N SER A 328 -15.79 -7.72 -12.28
CA SER A 328 -15.46 -7.59 -13.70
C SER A 328 -16.47 -6.80 -14.52
N SER A 329 -17.27 -5.98 -13.84
CA SER A 329 -18.24 -5.06 -14.42
C SER A 329 -17.58 -3.75 -14.86
N ASP A 330 -18.12 -3.10 -15.91
CA ASP A 330 -17.70 -1.77 -16.39
C ASP A 330 -18.12 -0.61 -15.44
N SER A 331 -18.60 -0.93 -14.22
CA SER A 331 -19.08 0.02 -13.22
C SER A 331 -19.19 -0.64 -11.83
N PRO A 332 -19.12 0.10 -10.72
CA PRO A 332 -19.30 -0.47 -9.38
C PRO A 332 -20.65 -1.20 -9.21
N VAL A 333 -20.62 -2.35 -8.52
CA VAL A 333 -21.74 -3.27 -8.32
C VAL A 333 -22.39 -3.03 -6.96
N ASP A 334 -23.72 -2.98 -6.89
CA ASP A 334 -24.45 -2.91 -5.62
C ASP A 334 -24.32 -4.22 -4.83
N VAL A 335 -23.92 -4.13 -3.56
CA VAL A 335 -23.89 -5.26 -2.62
C VAL A 335 -25.19 -5.29 -1.84
N LEU A 336 -25.93 -6.38 -1.94
CA LEU A 336 -27.31 -6.49 -1.46
C LEU A 336 -27.41 -7.27 -0.13
N ALA A 337 -28.42 -6.92 0.68
CA ALA A 337 -28.72 -7.56 1.96
C ALA A 337 -29.16 -9.02 1.86
N ALA A 338 -29.64 -9.45 0.68
CA ALA A 338 -30.18 -10.78 0.41
C ALA A 338 -29.91 -11.18 -1.06
N PRO A 339 -29.97 -12.48 -1.40
CA PRO A 339 -29.81 -12.98 -2.77
C PRO A 339 -31.09 -12.75 -3.63
N ASP A 340 -31.48 -11.47 -3.77
CA ASP A 340 -32.65 -11.00 -4.51
C ASP A 340 -32.36 -9.58 -5.03
N SER A 341 -32.52 -9.32 -6.32
CA SER A 341 -32.22 -8.01 -6.94
C SER A 341 -33.25 -6.92 -6.59
N GLY A 342 -34.27 -7.22 -5.79
CA GLY A 342 -35.12 -6.25 -5.12
C GLY A 342 -34.73 -5.95 -3.66
N ALA A 343 -33.62 -6.49 -3.15
CA ALA A 343 -33.16 -6.29 -1.77
C ALA A 343 -32.51 -4.91 -1.52
N GLU A 344 -32.27 -4.59 -0.25
CA GLU A 344 -31.60 -3.36 0.17
C GLU A 344 -30.11 -3.35 -0.22
N VAL A 345 -29.64 -2.25 -0.81
CA VAL A 345 -28.22 -2.00 -1.10
C VAL A 345 -27.49 -1.62 0.19
N VAL A 346 -26.72 -2.55 0.74
CA VAL A 346 -25.94 -2.38 1.99
C VAL A 346 -24.48 -1.98 1.73
N GLY A 347 -24.04 -2.01 0.48
CA GLY A 347 -22.69 -1.62 0.09
C GLY A 347 -22.47 -1.55 -1.41
N VAL A 348 -21.22 -1.36 -1.80
CA VAL A 348 -20.78 -1.33 -3.21
C VAL A 348 -19.48 -2.10 -3.38
N ALA A 349 -19.31 -2.83 -4.46
CA ALA A 349 -18.06 -3.44 -4.87
C ALA A 349 -17.52 -2.73 -6.12
N ALA A 350 -16.34 -2.13 -6.03
CA ALA A 350 -15.75 -1.35 -7.12
C ALA A 350 -15.32 -2.22 -8.31
N GLU A 351 -15.25 -1.62 -9.50
CA GLU A 351 -14.52 -2.18 -10.65
C GLU A 351 -13.10 -2.59 -10.21
N SER A 352 -12.63 -3.76 -10.67
CA SER A 352 -11.33 -4.32 -10.31
C SER A 352 -11.11 -4.58 -8.81
N ALA A 353 -12.13 -4.49 -7.94
CA ALA A 353 -12.04 -4.96 -6.58
C ALA A 353 -12.05 -6.50 -6.53
N ALA A 354 -11.36 -7.07 -5.54
CA ALA A 354 -11.52 -8.47 -5.16
C ALA A 354 -12.51 -8.57 -3.99
N VAL A 355 -13.56 -9.38 -4.14
CA VAL A 355 -14.50 -9.72 -3.08
C VAL A 355 -14.18 -11.12 -2.53
N PRO A 356 -14.26 -11.36 -1.21
CA PRO A 356 -14.18 -12.71 -0.67
C PRO A 356 -15.45 -13.46 -1.06
N VAL A 357 -15.34 -14.73 -1.46
CA VAL A 357 -16.51 -15.55 -1.81
C VAL A 357 -16.62 -16.70 -0.82
N GLU A 358 -17.57 -16.59 0.11
CA GLU A 358 -17.82 -17.60 1.15
C GLU A 358 -18.48 -18.84 0.52
N CYS A 359 -19.57 -18.65 -0.23
CA CYS A 359 -20.33 -19.72 -0.88
C CYS A 359 -21.35 -19.16 -1.90
N ALA A 360 -21.91 -20.04 -2.73
CA ALA A 360 -22.91 -19.72 -3.75
C ALA A 360 -24.33 -20.19 -3.36
N LEU A 361 -25.36 -19.43 -3.77
CA LEU A 361 -26.77 -19.75 -3.62
C LEU A 361 -27.47 -19.74 -4.97
N SER A 362 -28.44 -20.64 -5.16
CA SER A 362 -29.36 -20.59 -6.31
C SER A 362 -30.70 -20.03 -5.86
N ALA A 363 -31.06 -18.85 -6.36
CA ALA A 363 -32.34 -18.20 -6.12
C ALA A 363 -33.26 -18.31 -7.35
N ALA A 364 -34.49 -17.79 -7.26
CA ALA A 364 -35.39 -17.70 -8.41
C ALA A 364 -34.98 -16.59 -9.41
N SER A 365 -34.20 -15.61 -8.94
CA SER A 365 -33.62 -14.49 -9.70
C SER A 365 -32.37 -14.89 -10.50
N GLY A 366 -31.50 -15.72 -9.92
CA GLY A 366 -30.21 -16.10 -10.52
C GLY A 366 -29.33 -16.91 -9.57
N THR A 367 -28.04 -16.99 -9.89
CA THR A 367 -27.02 -17.49 -8.95
C THR A 367 -26.41 -16.32 -8.22
N TRP A 368 -26.29 -16.42 -6.90
CA TRP A 368 -25.78 -15.38 -6.02
C TRP A 368 -24.54 -15.86 -5.29
N LEU A 369 -23.59 -14.96 -5.08
CA LEU A 369 -22.42 -15.20 -4.24
C LEU A 369 -22.60 -14.48 -2.91
N ARG A 370 -22.35 -15.19 -1.82
CA ARG A 370 -22.26 -14.60 -0.49
C ARG A 370 -20.83 -14.09 -0.28
N ILE A 371 -20.69 -12.79 -0.05
CA ILE A 371 -19.40 -12.09 0.08
C ILE A 371 -19.17 -11.49 1.47
N GLY A 372 -19.97 -11.94 2.44
CA GLY A 372 -19.92 -11.55 3.85
C GLY A 372 -21.16 -12.03 4.59
N THR A 373 -21.28 -11.69 5.87
CA THR A 373 -22.56 -11.77 6.57
C THR A 373 -23.52 -10.73 5.97
N ASP A 374 -24.70 -11.18 5.54
CA ASP A 374 -25.78 -10.38 4.95
C ASP A 374 -25.32 -9.46 3.80
N GLN A 375 -24.39 -9.98 2.97
CA GLN A 375 -23.81 -9.28 1.81
C GLN A 375 -23.72 -10.25 0.62
N TYR A 376 -24.42 -9.92 -0.46
CA TYR A 376 -24.57 -10.75 -1.66
C TYR A 376 -24.41 -9.94 -2.95
N ILE A 377 -23.92 -10.59 -4.01
CA ILE A 377 -23.87 -10.07 -5.39
C ILE A 377 -24.32 -11.16 -6.37
N GLU A 378 -24.76 -10.80 -7.58
CA GLU A 378 -25.04 -11.78 -8.63
C GLU A 378 -23.72 -12.40 -9.13
N ALA A 379 -23.74 -13.71 -9.45
CA ALA A 379 -22.53 -14.45 -9.77
C ALA A 379 -21.92 -14.11 -11.14
N ASP A 380 -22.69 -13.46 -12.01
CA ASP A 380 -22.25 -13.03 -13.34
C ASP A 380 -21.45 -11.70 -13.30
N GLU A 381 -21.42 -11.01 -12.15
CA GLU A 381 -20.68 -9.75 -11.93
C GLU A 381 -19.18 -9.96 -11.59
N VAL A 382 -18.73 -11.21 -11.43
CA VAL A 382 -17.34 -11.56 -11.09
C VAL A 382 -16.76 -12.63 -12.01
N THR A 383 -15.44 -12.60 -12.24
CA THR A 383 -14.75 -13.76 -12.82
C THR A 383 -14.46 -14.83 -11.77
N ASP A 384 -14.16 -16.02 -12.28
CA ASP A 384 -13.61 -17.13 -11.47
C ASP A 384 -14.51 -17.54 -10.29
N ALA A 385 -15.82 -17.42 -10.43
CA ALA A 385 -16.80 -18.03 -9.51
C ALA A 385 -16.90 -19.57 -9.66
N GLU A 386 -16.24 -20.16 -10.66
CA GLU A 386 -16.27 -21.60 -10.91
C GLU A 386 -15.75 -22.41 -9.71
N GLY A 387 -16.48 -23.47 -9.35
CA GLY A 387 -16.11 -24.37 -8.25
C GLY A 387 -16.27 -23.79 -6.84
N VAL A 388 -16.92 -22.63 -6.69
CA VAL A 388 -17.39 -22.14 -5.37
C VAL A 388 -18.39 -23.15 -4.78
N ALA A 389 -18.25 -23.46 -3.49
CA ALA A 389 -19.15 -24.38 -2.79
C ALA A 389 -20.55 -23.76 -2.61
N SER A 390 -21.59 -24.59 -2.69
CA SER A 390 -22.95 -24.15 -2.34
C SER A 390 -23.04 -23.85 -0.84
N CYS A 391 -23.80 -22.83 -0.44
CA CYS A 391 -24.01 -22.52 0.97
C CYS A 391 -24.80 -23.65 1.66
N ASP A 392 -24.20 -24.30 2.68
CA ASP A 392 -24.80 -25.43 3.41
C ASP A 392 -26.12 -25.10 4.11
N THR A 393 -26.46 -23.83 4.29
CA THR A 393 -27.81 -23.37 4.61
C THR A 393 -28.03 -21.97 4.05
N ALA A 394 -29.11 -21.75 3.29
CA ALA A 394 -29.60 -20.40 3.05
C ALA A 394 -30.01 -19.76 4.40
N PRO A 395 -29.81 -18.45 4.63
CA PRO A 395 -30.36 -17.81 5.81
C PRO A 395 -31.88 -18.06 5.82
N ALA A 396 -32.40 -18.52 6.97
CA ALA A 396 -33.82 -18.80 7.08
C ALA A 396 -34.58 -17.49 6.87
N THR A 397 -35.42 -17.43 5.83
CA THR A 397 -36.33 -16.31 5.60
C THR A 397 -37.22 -16.17 6.82
N THR A 398 -36.93 -15.19 7.68
CA THR A 398 -37.79 -14.86 8.81
C THR A 398 -39.07 -14.26 8.26
N ASP A 399 -40.09 -15.12 8.06
CA ASP A 399 -41.46 -14.72 7.78
C ASP A 399 -41.83 -13.57 8.73
N ALA A 400 -42.11 -12.40 8.17
CA ALA A 400 -42.50 -11.25 8.96
C ALA A 400 -43.76 -11.60 9.76
N PRO A 401 -43.76 -11.47 11.11
CA PRO A 401 -44.87 -11.93 11.93
C PRO A 401 -46.13 -11.15 11.58
N VAL A 402 -47.08 -11.83 10.93
CA VAL A 402 -48.36 -11.26 10.50
C VAL A 402 -49.08 -10.66 11.72
N ALA A 403 -49.46 -9.38 11.62
CA ALA A 403 -50.07 -8.64 12.73
C ALA A 403 -51.35 -9.34 13.24
N GLY A 404 -51.32 -9.78 14.51
CA GLY A 404 -52.27 -10.73 15.09
C GLY A 404 -52.90 -10.31 16.42
N ASP A 405 -53.46 -9.11 16.46
CA ASP A 405 -54.39 -8.54 17.47
C ASP A 405 -54.01 -8.55 18.98
N SER A 406 -54.74 -7.73 19.72
CA SER A 406 -54.45 -7.12 21.00
C SER A 406 -54.86 -7.98 22.20
N ALA A 407 -53.96 -8.23 23.16
CA ALA A 407 -54.35 -8.71 24.49
C ALA A 407 -53.35 -8.34 25.61
N THR A 408 -53.80 -7.49 26.52
CA THR A 408 -53.18 -7.12 27.82
C THR A 408 -54.35 -7.08 28.83
N PRO A 409 -54.25 -7.42 30.14
CA PRO A 409 -53.04 -7.39 30.99
C PRO A 409 -52.85 -8.58 31.97
N ALA A 410 -51.73 -8.62 32.71
CA ALA A 410 -51.71 -8.51 34.18
C ALA A 410 -50.34 -8.88 34.83
N ASP A 411 -49.83 -7.91 35.60
CA ASP A 411 -48.88 -7.96 36.72
C ASP A 411 -48.63 -9.31 37.43
N ALA A 412 -47.34 -9.63 37.64
CA ALA A 412 -46.86 -10.46 38.75
C ALA A 412 -45.40 -10.08 39.13
N THR A 413 -45.19 -9.63 40.37
CA THR A 413 -43.86 -9.26 40.89
C THR A 413 -43.15 -10.44 41.57
N THR A 414 -41.83 -10.55 41.40
CA THR A 414 -40.85 -10.68 42.51
C THR A 414 -39.41 -10.77 42.01
N ALA A 415 -38.54 -9.90 42.52
CA ALA A 415 -37.09 -10.06 42.53
C ALA A 415 -36.58 -9.64 43.92
N THR A 416 -35.81 -10.51 44.59
CA THR A 416 -35.35 -10.27 45.97
C THR A 416 -33.95 -9.67 45.96
N SER A 417 -33.75 -8.60 46.75
CA SER A 417 -32.51 -7.84 46.85
C SER A 417 -31.75 -8.08 48.16
N CYS A 418 -30.50 -7.62 48.21
CA CYS A 418 -29.80 -7.18 49.42
C CYS A 418 -28.92 -5.96 49.06
N ALA A 419 -28.90 -4.94 49.93
CA ALA A 419 -28.05 -3.73 49.86
C ALA A 419 -26.78 -3.91 50.75
N ASP A 420 -25.89 -2.96 51.06
CA ASP A 420 -25.86 -1.46 51.02
C ASP A 420 -24.37 -1.00 51.01
N ALA A 421 -23.90 0.23 50.73
CA ALA A 421 -24.52 1.56 50.56
C ALA A 421 -24.00 2.25 49.25
N GLY A 422 -23.75 3.57 49.05
CA GLY A 422 -23.48 4.75 49.90
C GLY A 422 -21.97 4.96 50.13
N THR A 423 -21.35 6.15 50.06
CA THR A 423 -21.80 7.58 49.97
C THR A 423 -20.71 8.43 49.26
N ASP A 424 -20.86 9.68 48.83
CA ASP A 424 -21.99 10.51 48.32
C ASP A 424 -21.44 11.91 47.92
N ALA A 425 -22.01 12.59 46.90
CA ALA A 425 -21.87 14.00 46.44
C ALA A 425 -22.00 14.07 44.89
N THR A 426 -23.12 14.51 44.28
CA THR A 426 -23.69 15.88 44.15
C THR A 426 -22.79 16.88 43.37
N SER A 427 -23.30 17.76 42.50
CA SER A 427 -24.69 18.29 42.41
C SER A 427 -25.17 18.76 41.01
N THR A 428 -26.45 18.54 40.72
CA THR A 428 -27.40 19.34 39.87
C THR A 428 -27.04 19.79 38.45
N ALA A 429 -27.89 19.36 37.50
CA ALA A 429 -28.38 20.19 36.39
C ALA A 429 -29.75 20.82 36.77
N ALA A 430 -30.26 21.77 35.98
CA ALA A 430 -31.60 22.35 36.15
C ALA A 430 -32.21 22.82 34.81
N ASP A 431 -33.50 22.57 34.61
CA ASP A 431 -34.27 22.90 33.40
C ASP A 431 -34.70 24.37 33.29
N ALA A 432 -34.87 24.84 32.05
CA ALA A 432 -35.85 25.86 31.66
C ALA A 432 -36.24 25.67 30.19
N ALA A 433 -37.48 25.97 29.81
CA ALA A 433 -38.06 25.66 28.49
C ALA A 433 -38.81 26.84 27.85
N SER A 434 -39.03 26.75 26.53
CA SER A 434 -39.82 27.66 25.67
C SER A 434 -39.20 29.05 25.44
N ALA A 435 -39.47 29.77 24.33
CA ALA A 435 -40.58 29.66 23.38
C ALA A 435 -40.21 30.03 21.92
N ASP A 436 -41.17 29.87 21.01
CA ASP A 436 -41.13 30.23 19.59
C ASP A 436 -41.22 31.76 19.36
N ALA A 437 -40.45 32.25 18.36
CA ALA A 437 -40.61 33.57 17.74
C ALA A 437 -39.83 33.68 16.42
N THR A 438 -40.53 33.66 15.27
CA THR A 438 -39.94 34.02 13.97
C THR A 438 -39.75 35.54 13.83
N PRO A 439 -38.72 35.99 13.12
CA PRO A 439 -38.93 37.14 12.21
C PRO A 439 -38.34 36.93 10.82
N THR A 440 -39.04 37.46 9.81
CA THR A 440 -38.66 37.45 8.39
C THR A 440 -37.49 38.41 8.12
N GLY A 441 -36.50 38.01 7.33
CA GLY A 441 -35.41 38.90 6.90
C GLY A 441 -34.58 38.34 5.74
N THR A 442 -34.73 38.92 4.55
CA THR A 442 -33.97 38.55 3.35
C THR A 442 -32.55 39.14 3.39
N PRO A 443 -31.48 38.34 3.19
CA PRO A 443 -30.17 38.86 2.81
C PRO A 443 -30.14 39.11 1.30
N THR A 444 -29.96 40.37 0.89
CA THR A 444 -29.68 40.73 -0.50
C THR A 444 -28.22 40.51 -0.84
N SER A 445 -27.92 39.94 -2.01
CA SER A 445 -26.56 39.83 -2.53
C SER A 445 -26.05 41.21 -2.97
N ASP A 446 -24.96 41.69 -2.36
CA ASP A 446 -24.19 42.83 -2.85
C ASP A 446 -22.74 42.37 -3.13
N THR A 447 -22.42 42.25 -4.42
CA THR A 447 -21.06 41.97 -4.90
C THR A 447 -20.52 43.24 -5.56
N SER A 448 -19.62 43.97 -4.89
CA SER A 448 -18.97 45.13 -5.50
C SER A 448 -17.78 44.71 -6.35
N THR A 449 -17.80 45.10 -7.63
CA THR A 449 -16.68 44.95 -8.57
C THR A 449 -15.66 46.09 -8.44
N ASP A 450 -14.44 45.86 -8.92
CA ASP A 450 -13.89 46.53 -10.11
C ASP A 450 -12.66 45.72 -10.60
N ALA A 451 -12.53 45.28 -11.87
CA ALA A 451 -12.57 45.96 -13.19
C ALA A 451 -11.14 46.31 -13.69
N THR A 452 -10.78 46.26 -14.99
CA THR A 452 -11.61 46.10 -16.22
C THR A 452 -10.80 45.54 -17.42
N ALA A 453 -11.47 44.79 -18.31
CA ALA A 453 -11.33 44.76 -19.78
C ALA A 453 -9.97 44.36 -20.44
N ALA A 454 -9.91 43.99 -21.73
CA ALA A 454 -10.92 44.06 -22.80
C ALA A 454 -10.85 42.90 -23.82
N ALA A 455 -12.00 42.57 -24.42
CA ALA A 455 -12.13 41.86 -25.70
C ALA A 455 -12.56 42.85 -26.83
N PRO A 456 -12.57 42.44 -28.10
CA PRO A 456 -13.81 41.94 -28.77
C PRO A 456 -13.57 40.58 -29.50
N ALA A 457 -14.54 39.70 -29.79
CA ALA A 457 -15.88 39.83 -30.43
C ALA A 457 -15.77 40.15 -31.96
N ASP A 458 -16.48 39.52 -32.91
CA ASP A 458 -17.60 38.54 -32.95
C ASP A 458 -17.49 37.65 -34.23
N GLY A 459 -18.38 36.67 -34.46
CA GLY A 459 -18.79 36.35 -35.85
C GLY A 459 -19.01 34.90 -36.35
N ALA A 460 -19.94 34.16 -35.74
CA ALA A 460 -20.85 33.16 -36.35
C ALA A 460 -20.50 32.31 -37.63
N THR A 461 -20.62 30.98 -37.47
CA THR A 461 -21.27 29.99 -38.38
C THR A 461 -20.74 29.64 -39.78
N ALA A 462 -20.22 28.40 -39.86
CA ALA A 462 -20.72 27.29 -40.70
C ALA A 462 -20.24 27.04 -42.15
N ASP A 463 -19.88 25.75 -42.35
CA ASP A 463 -20.15 24.86 -43.50
C ASP A 463 -19.13 24.71 -44.66
N ALA A 464 -19.23 23.54 -45.30
CA ALA A 464 -18.56 23.03 -46.51
C ALA A 464 -17.04 22.79 -46.49
N ALA A 465 -16.66 21.53 -46.80
CA ALA A 465 -15.30 21.15 -47.19
C ALA A 465 -15.03 21.44 -48.69
N THR A 466 -13.78 21.27 -49.15
CA THR A 466 -13.36 20.25 -50.16
C THR A 466 -12.10 20.70 -50.94
N THR A 467 -10.97 19.98 -50.81
CA THR A 467 -9.79 19.97 -51.72
C THR A 467 -9.03 21.31 -51.94
N THR A 468 -7.77 21.38 -52.42
CA THR A 468 -6.80 20.35 -52.87
C THR A 468 -5.36 20.83 -52.57
N THR A 469 -4.39 19.91 -52.63
CA THR A 469 -2.96 20.21 -52.79
C THR A 469 -2.66 21.05 -54.05
N ASP A 470 -1.69 21.96 -53.99
CA ASP A 470 -0.44 21.74 -54.75
C ASP A 470 0.77 22.54 -54.22
N THR A 471 1.93 22.21 -54.81
CA THR A 471 3.31 22.36 -54.40
C THR A 471 3.97 23.62 -54.98
N SER A 472 4.95 24.24 -54.29
CA SER A 472 6.34 24.43 -54.79
C SER A 472 7.12 25.66 -54.26
N THR A 473 8.37 25.40 -53.84
CA THR A 473 9.63 26.19 -53.94
C THR A 473 9.56 27.69 -54.33
N ALA A 474 10.32 28.63 -53.74
CA ALA A 474 11.79 28.58 -53.69
C ALA A 474 12.47 29.63 -52.77
N ASP A 475 13.53 29.17 -52.10
CA ASP A 475 14.81 29.80 -51.71
C ASP A 475 15.12 31.28 -52.09
N ALA A 476 15.57 32.08 -51.10
CA ALA A 476 16.63 33.11 -51.23
C ALA A 476 17.06 33.75 -49.88
N THR A 477 18.30 33.50 -49.42
CA THR A 477 19.10 34.43 -48.56
C THR A 477 20.24 35.03 -49.40
N PRO A 478 20.83 36.21 -49.11
CA PRO A 478 21.52 36.59 -47.85
C PRO A 478 21.20 38.07 -47.44
N THR A 479 21.89 38.85 -46.58
CA THR A 479 23.19 38.77 -45.85
C THR A 479 23.15 39.76 -44.65
N GLY A 480 24.06 39.66 -43.66
CA GLY A 480 24.53 40.86 -42.93
C GLY A 480 24.82 40.73 -41.43
N THR A 481 26.11 40.65 -41.07
CA THR A 481 26.72 40.84 -39.73
C THR A 481 28.18 41.31 -39.98
N PRO A 482 29.02 41.75 -39.01
CA PRO A 482 28.83 41.89 -37.55
C PRO A 482 29.35 43.21 -36.93
N SER A 483 29.08 43.44 -35.63
CA SER A 483 29.91 44.13 -34.60
C SER A 483 29.07 44.41 -33.33
N ALA A 484 29.59 44.53 -32.10
CA ALA A 484 30.82 44.02 -31.48
C ALA A 484 30.69 44.19 -29.94
N ASP A 485 31.34 43.34 -29.13
CA ASP A 485 31.44 43.49 -27.66
C ASP A 485 32.46 44.60 -27.29
N PRO A 486 32.36 45.24 -26.11
CA PRO A 486 33.24 44.80 -25.02
C PRO A 486 32.66 44.88 -23.60
N THR A 487 32.83 43.80 -22.82
CA THR A 487 32.72 43.81 -21.35
C THR A 487 34.02 44.33 -20.68
N PRO A 488 33.93 45.08 -19.56
CA PRO A 488 34.98 45.03 -18.53
C PRO A 488 34.46 44.79 -17.10
N THR A 489 35.33 44.18 -16.27
CA THR A 489 35.07 43.75 -14.90
C THR A 489 35.08 44.86 -13.83
N GLY A 490 34.37 44.65 -12.71
CA GLY A 490 34.42 45.54 -11.54
C GLY A 490 33.79 44.97 -10.25
N THR A 491 34.62 44.78 -9.22
CA THR A 491 34.27 44.42 -7.82
C THR A 491 35.33 45.15 -6.95
N PRO A 492 35.15 45.46 -5.63
CA PRO A 492 34.10 45.07 -4.68
C PRO A 492 33.51 46.22 -3.81
N SER A 493 32.59 45.92 -2.87
CA SER A 493 32.74 46.17 -1.41
C SER A 493 31.43 46.18 -0.59
N ALA A 494 31.58 45.78 0.68
CA ALA A 494 30.91 46.28 1.90
C ALA A 494 29.40 46.08 2.15
N ASP A 495 29.13 45.10 3.04
CA ASP A 495 28.12 45.10 4.12
C ASP A 495 28.19 46.39 4.98
N PRO A 496 27.14 46.83 5.74
CA PRO A 496 26.87 46.19 7.04
C PRO A 496 25.42 46.24 7.59
N THR A 497 25.24 45.61 8.77
CA THR A 497 24.10 45.64 9.72
C THR A 497 22.90 44.77 9.34
N SER A 498 22.54 43.67 10.03
CA SER A 498 22.57 43.29 11.46
C SER A 498 21.46 43.92 12.32
N ALA A 499 20.40 43.16 12.58
CA ALA A 499 19.39 43.42 13.61
C ALA A 499 19.01 42.09 14.32
N THR A 500 19.50 41.88 15.54
CA THR A 500 19.36 40.61 16.26
C THR A 500 18.11 40.61 17.14
N GLY A 501 17.08 39.85 16.77
CA GLY A 501 15.86 39.68 17.56
C GLY A 501 15.98 38.52 18.56
N ALA A 502 16.34 38.79 19.80
CA ALA A 502 16.35 37.78 20.87
C ALA A 502 14.96 37.64 21.51
N ALA A 503 14.39 36.43 21.50
CA ALA A 503 13.19 36.08 22.26
C ALA A 503 13.57 35.19 23.46
N THR A 504 13.06 35.53 24.64
CA THR A 504 13.47 34.91 25.92
C THR A 504 12.72 33.60 26.21
N SER A 505 13.46 32.56 26.59
CA SER A 505 12.88 31.32 27.13
C SER A 505 12.19 31.55 28.48
N SER A 506 10.90 31.23 28.59
CA SER A 506 10.18 31.12 29.87
C SER A 506 10.15 29.67 30.33
N ALA A 507 10.76 29.38 31.49
CA ALA A 507 10.83 28.03 32.04
C ALA A 507 9.60 27.66 32.88
N THR A 508 9.03 26.48 32.62
CA THR A 508 8.01 25.85 33.47
C THR A 508 8.69 25.11 34.64
N PRO A 509 8.23 25.25 35.90
CA PRO A 509 8.84 24.57 37.03
C PRO A 509 8.55 23.05 37.01
N ALA A 510 9.55 22.25 37.40
CA ALA A 510 9.40 20.80 37.52
C ALA A 510 8.57 20.41 38.76
N ALA A 511 7.73 19.38 38.60
CA ALA A 511 7.05 18.72 39.71
C ALA A 511 7.80 17.44 40.10
N THR A 512 8.07 17.27 41.40
CA THR A 512 8.69 16.03 41.94
C THR A 512 7.61 14.95 42.10
N PRO A 513 7.87 13.68 41.75
CA PRO A 513 6.89 12.60 41.94
C PRO A 513 6.66 12.32 43.43
N CYS A 514 5.43 11.99 43.80
CA CYS A 514 5.13 11.44 45.12
C CYS A 514 5.40 9.93 45.15
N ASP A 515 6.03 9.48 46.24
CA ASP A 515 6.27 8.07 46.52
C ASP A 515 5.02 7.44 47.15
N THR A 516 4.52 6.34 46.57
CA THR A 516 3.43 5.54 47.13
C THR A 516 3.77 4.06 47.06
N THR A 517 4.24 3.52 48.18
CA THR A 517 4.52 2.09 48.35
C THR A 517 3.24 1.25 48.25
N GLY A 518 3.19 0.34 47.28
CA GLY A 518 2.13 -0.67 47.16
C GLY A 518 2.73 -1.99 46.67
N ALA A 519 2.73 -3.03 47.51
CA ALA A 519 3.41 -4.29 47.23
C ALA A 519 2.40 -5.39 46.87
N THR A 520 2.52 -5.95 45.66
CA THR A 520 1.83 -7.19 45.29
C THR A 520 2.76 -8.10 44.48
N THR A 521 2.81 -9.36 44.89
CA THR A 521 3.67 -10.46 44.43
C THR A 521 3.65 -10.74 42.92
N THR A 522 4.84 -10.92 42.32
CA THR A 522 5.05 -11.61 41.03
C THR A 522 5.48 -13.06 41.28
N PRO A 523 4.98 -14.06 40.53
CA PRO A 523 5.45 -15.45 40.64
C PRO A 523 6.83 -15.66 39.97
N GLU A 524 7.63 -16.56 40.55
CA GLU A 524 9.00 -16.88 40.11
C GLU A 524 9.01 -17.96 39.02
N VAL A 525 9.82 -17.77 37.97
CA VAL A 525 10.07 -18.77 36.92
C VAL A 525 11.55 -19.18 36.97
N PRO A 526 11.89 -20.48 37.10
CA PRO A 526 13.26 -20.91 37.38
C PRO A 526 14.19 -20.85 36.17
N ALA A 527 15.44 -20.42 36.40
CA ALA A 527 16.49 -20.41 35.39
C ALA A 527 17.08 -21.81 35.11
N PRO A 528 17.51 -22.11 33.87
CA PRO A 528 18.07 -23.42 33.51
C PRO A 528 19.49 -23.62 34.08
N THR A 529 19.73 -24.78 34.67
CA THR A 529 21.05 -25.18 35.20
C THR A 529 22.05 -25.51 34.07
N THR A 530 23.25 -24.93 34.15
CA THR A 530 24.37 -25.26 33.25
C THR A 530 25.19 -26.45 33.76
N THR A 531 25.49 -27.39 32.87
CA THR A 531 26.31 -28.59 33.18
C THR A 531 27.70 -28.44 32.55
N PRO A 532 28.81 -28.56 33.31
CA PRO A 532 30.15 -28.48 32.76
C PRO A 532 30.53 -29.76 32.02
N SER A 533 31.04 -29.64 30.79
CA SER A 533 31.61 -30.75 30.03
C SER A 533 33.14 -30.78 30.18
N THR A 534 33.70 -31.95 30.48
CA THR A 534 35.15 -32.14 30.69
C THR A 534 35.82 -32.74 29.46
N THR A 535 36.71 -31.99 28.82
CA THR A 535 37.59 -32.48 27.74
C THR A 535 38.82 -33.19 28.32
N PRO A 536 39.19 -34.39 27.84
CA PRO A 536 40.47 -35.03 28.16
C PRO A 536 41.58 -34.67 27.16
N ASP A 537 42.82 -34.52 27.65
CA ASP A 537 44.01 -34.30 26.82
C ASP A 537 44.40 -35.52 25.96
N ALA A 538 45.08 -35.27 24.84
CA ALA A 538 45.83 -36.26 24.06
C ALA A 538 47.31 -35.83 23.96
N PRO A 539 48.29 -36.76 24.08
CA PRO A 539 49.70 -36.41 24.20
C PRO A 539 50.41 -36.17 22.86
N LEU A 540 51.59 -35.53 22.96
CA LEU A 540 52.52 -35.26 21.86
C LEU A 540 53.06 -36.54 21.18
N GLY A 541 53.27 -36.46 19.86
CA GLY A 541 53.97 -37.45 19.02
C GLY A 541 54.42 -36.82 17.70
#